data_AF-A0A554WB92-F1
#
_entry.id   AF-A0A554WB92-F1
#
_cell.length_a   1.000
_cell.length_b   1.000
_cell.length_c   1.000
_cell.angle_alpha   90.00
_cell.angle_beta   90.00
_cell.angle_gamma   90.00
#
_symmetry.space_group_name_H-M   'P 1'
#
loop_
_entity.id
_entity.type
_entity.pdbx_description
1 polymer ?
#
loop_
_entity_poly.entity_id
_entity_poly.type
_entity_poly.pdbx_seq_one_letter_code
_entity_poly.pdbx_strand_id
1 'polypeptide(L)' 'MGQAEPARLSLNEYLRWESAQPLHHDFWRGEVYAMTGGSLRHNRATLAAAMTLQRNLQDTPC' A
#
# COMPACT_ATOMS: atom_id res chain seq x y z
N MET A 1 9.94 -14.30 -24.20
CA MET A 1 10.39 -13.57 -22.99
C MET A 1 9.93 -14.38 -21.80
N GLY A 2 10.85 -15.00 -21.06
CA GLY A 2 10.51 -15.84 -19.92
C GLY A 2 10.04 -14.97 -18.77
N GLN A 3 8.77 -15.10 -18.37
CA GLN A 3 8.31 -14.54 -17.11
C GLN A 3 8.97 -15.37 -16.01
N ALA A 4 9.85 -14.74 -15.23
CA ALA A 4 10.34 -15.35 -14.00
C ALA A 4 9.15 -15.60 -13.08
N GLU A 5 9.02 -16.80 -12.51
CA GLU A 5 8.04 -17.04 -11.46
C GLU A 5 8.29 -16.00 -10.33
N PRO A 6 7.29 -15.23 -9.92
CA PRO A 6 7.46 -14.26 -8.87
C PRO A 6 7.90 -15.00 -7.60
N ALA A 7 9.04 -14.59 -7.04
CA ALA A 7 9.50 -15.09 -5.76
C ALA A 7 8.39 -14.87 -4.72
N ARG A 8 7.86 -15.96 -4.16
CA ARG A 8 6.83 -15.87 -3.12
C ARG A 8 7.47 -15.53 -1.80
N LEU A 9 7.02 -14.45 -1.18
CA LEU A 9 7.46 -14.04 0.16
C LEU A 9 6.42 -14.44 1.20
N SER A 10 6.84 -14.87 2.39
CA SER A 10 5.98 -14.75 3.56
C SER A 10 5.76 -13.27 3.92
N LEU A 11 4.71 -12.97 4.70
CA LEU A 11 4.46 -11.60 5.15
C LEU A 11 5.67 -11.01 5.90
N ASN A 12 6.36 -11.81 6.72
CA ASN A 12 7.51 -11.34 7.48
C ASN A 12 8.73 -11.05 6.59
N GLU A 13 8.95 -11.87 5.56
CA GLU A 13 9.99 -11.61 4.56
C GLU A 13 9.68 -10.36 3.73
N TYR A 14 8.41 -10.20 3.33
CA TYR A 14 7.94 -9.00 2.64
C TYR A 14 8.18 -7.74 3.47
N LEU A 15 7.78 -7.71 4.74
CA LEU A 15 7.95 -6.51 5.59
C LEU A 15 9.42 -6.13 5.77
N ARG A 16 10.32 -7.11 5.91
CA ARG A 16 11.77 -6.84 5.96
C ARG A 16 12.27 -6.27 4.64
N TRP A 17 11.87 -6.89 3.53
CA TRP A 17 12.31 -6.50 2.19
C TRP A 17 11.76 -5.12 1.79
N GLU A 18 10.48 -4.82 2.04
CA GLU A 18 9.80 -3.58 1.66
C GLU A 18 10.45 -2.37 2.32
N SER A 19 10.83 -2.47 3.59
CA SER A 19 11.41 -1.36 4.35
C SER A 19 12.74 -0.83 3.78
N ALA A 20 13.41 -1.65 2.96
CA ALA A 20 14.65 -1.29 2.27
C ALA A 20 14.42 -0.78 0.83
N GLN A 21 13.18 -0.81 0.33
CA GLN A 21 12.87 -0.38 -1.04
C GLN A 21 12.66 1.12 -1.11
N PRO A 22 13.09 1.77 -2.21
CA PRO A 22 12.87 3.20 -2.43
C PRO A 22 11.41 3.52 -2.82
N LEU A 23 10.65 2.51 -3.25
CA LEU A 23 9.26 2.62 -3.69
C LEU A 23 8.38 1.69 -2.86
N HIS A 24 7.13 2.10 -2.68
CA HIS A 24 6.14 1.27 -2.01
C HIS A 24 5.65 0.14 -2.93
N HIS A 25 5.40 -1.00 -2.32
CA HIS A 25 4.88 -2.19 -2.97
C HIS A 25 3.67 -2.69 -2.19
N ASP A 26 2.78 -3.43 -2.84
CA ASP A 26 1.65 -4.08 -2.20
C ASP A 26 1.93 -5.58 -2.08
N PHE A 27 1.54 -6.18 -0.95
CA PHE A 27 1.65 -7.61 -0.72
C PHE A 27 0.29 -8.29 -0.73
N TRP A 28 0.15 -9.33 -1.54
CA TRP A 28 -1.07 -10.14 -1.58
C TRP A 28 -0.75 -11.63 -1.77
N ARG A 29 -1.08 -12.44 -0.77
CA ARG A 29 -0.97 -13.91 -0.80
C ARG A 29 0.39 -14.46 -1.24
N GLY A 30 1.46 -13.77 -0.86
CA GLY A 30 2.83 -14.16 -1.21
C GLY A 30 3.40 -13.43 -2.41
N GLU A 31 2.57 -12.70 -3.16
CA GLU A 31 2.99 -11.92 -4.32
C GLU A 31 3.20 -10.45 -3.93
N VAL A 32 4.16 -9.83 -4.60
CA VAL A 32 4.53 -8.44 -4.42
C VAL A 32 4.23 -7.69 -5.71
N TYR A 33 3.48 -6.60 -5.61
CA TYR A 33 3.09 -5.76 -6.73
C TYR A 33 3.69 -4.36 -6.56
N ALA A 34 4.18 -3.77 -7.64
CA ALA A 34 4.58 -2.36 -7.60
C ALA A 34 3.32 -1.50 -7.40
N MET A 35 3.31 -0.65 -6.37
CA MET A 35 2.21 0.30 -6.22
C MET A 35 2.31 1.31 -7.37
N THR A 36 1.18 1.65 -7.99
CA THR A 36 1.14 2.77 -8.92
C THR A 36 1.31 4.08 -8.13
N GLY A 37 2.20 4.96 -8.59
CA GLY A 37 2.43 6.24 -7.91
C GLY A 37 1.16 7.08 -7.81
N GLY A 38 1.05 7.90 -6.77
CA GLY A 38 -0.06 8.83 -6.59
C GLY A 38 0.06 10.05 -7.52
N SER A 39 -1.03 10.43 -8.18
CA SER A 39 -1.13 11.75 -8.82
C SER A 39 -1.58 12.82 -7.82
N LEU A 40 -1.31 14.10 -8.08
CA LEU A 40 -1.80 15.20 -7.22
C LEU A 40 -3.33 15.17 -7.06
N ARG A 41 -4.06 14.84 -8.14
CA ARG A 41 -5.52 14.69 -8.10
C ARG A 41 -5.94 13.53 -7.22
N HIS A 42 -5.26 12.39 -7.32
CA HIS A 42 -5.50 11.23 -6.45
C HIS A 42 -5.26 11.60 -4.98
N ASN A 43 -4.11 12.19 -4.67
CA ASN A 43 -3.76 12.56 -3.30
C ASN A 43 -4.77 13.54 -2.69
N ARG A 44 -5.25 14.52 -3.47
CA ARG A 44 -6.28 15.47 -3.02
C ARG A 44 -7.60 14.75 -2.69
N ALA A 45 -8.03 13.82 -3.54
CA ALA A 45 -9.26 13.06 -3.31
C ALA A 45 -9.13 12.18 -2.05
N THR A 46 -8.01 11.45 -1.93
CA THR A 46 -7.73 10.59 -0.77
C THR A 46 -7.68 11.39 0.53
N LEU A 47 -7.02 12.55 0.54
CA LEU A 47 -6.94 13.40 1.73
C LEU A 47 -8.32 13.96 2.13
N ALA A 48 -9.12 14.42 1.17
CA ALA A 48 -10.46 14.91 1.44
C ALA A 48 -11.36 13.81 2.05
N ALA A 49 -11.26 12.58 1.54
CA ALA A 49 -11.96 11.43 2.09
C ALA A 49 -11.48 11.12 3.53
N ALA A 50 -10.16 11.03 3.75
CA ALA A 50 -9.57 10.74 5.05
C ALA A 50 -9.98 11.79 6.10
N MET A 51 -9.90 13.08 5.77
CA MET A 51 -10.32 14.16 6.68
C MET A 51 -11.83 14.10 6.98
N THR A 52 -12.65 13.67 6.02
CA THR A 52 -14.09 13.48 6.24
C THR A 52 -14.35 12.36 7.22
N LEU A 53 -13.70 11.21 7.05
CA LEU A 53 -13.79 10.10 8.00
C LEU A 53 -13.33 10.54 9.39
N GLN A 54 -12.17 11.18 9.49
CA GLN A 54 -11.63 11.65 10.77
C GLN A 54 -12.61 12.55 11.52
N ARG A 55 -13.20 13.55 10.84
CA ARG A 55 -14.17 14.46 11.47
C ARG A 55 -15.45 13.78 11.95
N ASN A 56 -15.89 12.72 11.29
CA ASN A 56 -17.13 12.03 11.64
C ASN A 56 -16.93 10.88 12.64
N LEU A 57 -15.70 10.36 12.74
CA LEU A 57 -15.36 9.23 13.60
C LEU A 57 -14.54 9.65 14.83
N GLN A 58 -14.12 10.92 14.94
CA GLN A 58 -13.54 11.41 16.18
C GLN A 58 -14.55 11.27 17.31
N ASP A 59 -14.11 10.71 18.44
CA ASP A 59 -14.91 10.51 19.65
C ASP A 59 -16.11 9.55 19.50
N THR A 60 -16.21 8.82 18.39
CA THR A 60 -17.16 7.70 18.25
C THR A 60 -16.53 6.40 18.77
N PRO A 61 -17.30 5.49 19.40
CA PRO A 61 -16.80 4.16 19.73
C PRO A 61 -16.37 3.41 18.46
N CYS A 62 -15.31 2.60 18.59
CA CYS A 62 -14.80 1.76 17.52
C CYS A 62 -15.78 0.64 17.12
#